data_AF-A0ABD6EH84-F1
#
_entry.id   AF-A0ABD6EH84-F1
#
_cell.length_a   1.000
_cell.length_b   1.000
_cell.length_c   1.000
_cell.angle_alpha   90.00
_cell.angle_beta   90.00
_cell.angle_gamma   90.00
#
_symmetry.space_group_name_H-M   'P 1'
#
loop_
_entity.id
_entity.type
_entity.pdbx_description
1 polymer ?
#
loop_
_entity_poly.entity_id
_entity_poly.type
_entity_poly.pdbx_seq_one_letter_code
_entity_poly.pdbx_strand_id
1 'polypeptide(L)'
;MHDDCYIDCMVSPIVITDRLIYGTQLHVTAKFALIVEKDAIFQRLLDDGFFSIFPSSVLITGKGYPDICTRLFLKLLRERHRLPIFALVDSDPHGIEIAMTYKYGGIKQRAEVGNLELPDLIWIGLSRLEANR
;
A
#
# COMPACT_ATOMS: atom_id res chain seq x y z
N MET A 1 32.22 11.29 7.52
CA MET A 1 31.68 10.95 6.19
C MET A 1 30.73 9.79 6.43
N HIS A 2 29.47 10.09 6.70
CA HIS A 2 28.44 9.05 6.75
C HIS A 2 28.06 8.77 5.30
N ASP A 3 28.26 7.54 4.84
CA ASP A 3 27.69 7.10 3.56
C ASP A 3 26.17 7.13 3.72
N ASP A 4 25.54 8.18 3.21
CA ASP A 4 24.10 8.24 3.05
C ASP A 4 23.72 7.16 2.02
N CYS A 5 23.33 5.99 2.52
CA CYS A 5 22.90 4.87 1.70
C CYS A 5 21.51 5.17 1.13
N TYR A 6 21.47 5.56 -0.14
CA TYR A 6 20.22 5.76 -0.89
C TYR A 6 19.64 4.41 -1.31
N ILE A 7 18.37 4.19 -0.99
CA ILE A 7 17.61 3.03 -1.45
C ILE A 7 16.69 3.49 -2.58
N ASP A 8 16.98 3.08 -3.81
CA ASP A 8 16.12 3.37 -4.96
C ASP A 8 15.05 2.29 -5.12
N CYS A 9 13.80 2.66 -4.84
CA CYS A 9 12.63 1.79 -4.95
C CYS A 9 12.20 1.50 -6.40
N MET A 10 12.77 2.16 -7.40
CA MET A 10 12.45 1.93 -8.81
C MET A 10 13.20 0.74 -9.42
N VAL A 11 14.29 0.30 -8.77
CA VAL A 11 15.15 -0.78 -9.29
C VAL A 11 14.60 -2.16 -8.96
N SER A 12 14.04 -2.33 -7.76
CA SER A 12 13.51 -3.60 -7.29
C SER A 12 12.50 -3.42 -6.16
N PRO A 13 11.55 -4.36 -5.98
CA PRO A 13 10.67 -4.36 -4.82
C PRO A 13 11.46 -4.42 -3.51
N ILE A 14 11.05 -3.63 -2.52
CA ILE A 14 11.68 -3.56 -1.21
C ILE A 14 10.69 -4.02 -0.15
N VAL A 15 11.17 -4.81 0.81
CA VAL A 15 10.39 -5.20 1.98
C VAL A 15 10.27 -4.01 2.94
N ILE A 16 9.04 -3.67 3.29
CA ILE A 16 8.76 -2.61 4.27
C ILE A 16 9.13 -3.14 5.65
N THR A 17 10.08 -2.48 6.31
CA THR A 17 10.59 -2.85 7.64
C THR A 17 10.59 -1.63 8.56
N ASP A 18 10.69 -1.84 9.87
CA ASP A 18 10.80 -0.74 10.85
C ASP A 18 11.96 0.21 10.54
N ARG A 19 13.08 -0.33 10.02
CA ARG A 19 14.23 0.48 9.60
C ARG A 19 13.86 1.44 8.47
N LEU A 20 13.05 1.00 7.52
CA LEU A 20 12.57 1.87 6.44
C LEU A 20 11.67 2.98 6.99
N ILE A 21 10.78 2.64 7.93
CA ILE A 21 9.77 3.55 8.49
C ILE A 21 10.40 4.63 9.37
N TYR A 22 11.31 4.27 10.27
CA TYR A 22 11.86 5.17 11.30
C TYR A 22 13.28 5.63 11.03
N GLY A 23 14.05 4.89 10.23
CA GLY A 23 15.47 5.11 10.01
C GLY A 23 15.84 5.72 8.67
N THR A 24 14.87 6.12 7.83
CA THR A 24 15.14 6.70 6.51
C THR A 24 14.32 7.97 6.25
N GLN A 25 14.87 8.86 5.42
CA GLN A 25 14.13 9.99 4.89
C GLN A 25 13.45 9.58 3.59
N LEU A 26 12.12 9.72 3.56
CA LEU A 26 11.31 9.31 2.43
C LEU A 26 11.20 10.45 1.39
N HIS A 27 11.63 10.19 0.17
CA HIS A 27 11.46 11.07 -0.99
C HIS A 27 10.46 10.44 -1.96
N VAL A 28 9.32 11.10 -2.17
CA VAL A 28 8.22 10.56 -3.00
C VAL A 28 7.85 11.57 -4.07
N THR A 29 7.93 11.13 -5.33
CA THR A 29 7.47 11.87 -6.52
C THR A 29 6.19 11.26 -7.12
N ALA A 30 5.68 10.19 -6.52
CA ALA A 30 4.47 9.51 -6.96
C ALA A 30 3.22 10.38 -6.76
N LYS A 31 2.21 10.13 -7.60
CA LYS A 31 0.91 10.81 -7.60
C LYS A 31 -0.17 10.02 -6.86
N PHE A 32 0.02 8.71 -6.71
CA PHE A 32 -0.84 7.84 -5.90
C PHE A 32 -0.09 6.58 -5.46
N ALA A 33 -0.65 5.87 -4.48
CA ALA A 33 -0.27 4.51 -4.13
C ALA A 33 -1.42 3.53 -4.43
N LEU A 34 -1.07 2.35 -4.94
CA LEU A 34 -1.99 1.25 -5.18
C LEU A 34 -1.58 0.07 -4.29
N ILE A 35 -2.49 -0.34 -3.42
CA ILE A 35 -2.37 -1.54 -2.59
C ILE A 35 -3.01 -2.71 -3.34
N VAL A 36 -2.29 -3.82 -3.44
CA VAL A 36 -2.77 -5.07 -4.02
C VAL A 36 -2.73 -6.18 -2.97
N GLU A 37 -3.83 -6.88 -2.79
CA GLU A 37 -3.96 -7.93 -1.76
C GLU A 37 -2.90 -9.04 -1.91
N LYS A 38 -2.84 -9.65 -3.11
CA LYS A 38 -2.10 -10.89 -3.37
C LYS A 38 -0.77 -10.63 -4.06
N ASP A 39 0.28 -11.31 -3.59
CA ASP A 39 1.63 -11.24 -4.18
C ASP A 39 1.63 -11.67 -5.66
N ALA A 40 0.85 -12.69 -6.02
CA ALA A 40 0.73 -13.13 -7.40
C ALA A 40 0.18 -12.05 -8.34
N ILE A 41 -0.80 -11.25 -7.89
CA ILE A 41 -1.34 -10.13 -8.68
C ILE A 41 -0.33 -8.98 -8.73
N PHE A 42 0.38 -8.73 -7.63
CA PHE A 42 1.46 -7.75 -7.59
C PHE A 42 2.56 -8.08 -8.61
N GLN A 43 3.09 -9.32 -8.60
CA GLN A 43 4.09 -9.76 -9.58
C GLN A 43 3.55 -9.66 -11.00
N ARG A 44 2.30 -10.09 -11.22
CA ARG A 44 1.67 -10.01 -12.54
C ARG A 44 1.60 -8.58 -13.08
N LEU A 45 1.22 -7.61 -12.25
CA LEU A 45 1.18 -6.20 -12.64
C LEU A 45 2.57 -5.66 -13.00
N LEU A 46 3.61 -6.09 -12.28
CA LEU A 46 4.99 -5.73 -12.62
C LEU A 46 5.39 -6.29 -13.99
N ASP A 47 5.11 -7.58 -14.23
CA ASP A 47 5.40 -8.26 -15.50
C ASP A 47 4.65 -7.62 -16.69
N ASP A 48 3.40 -7.22 -16.47
CA ASP A 48 2.57 -6.54 -17.47
C ASP A 48 2.95 -5.05 -17.66
N GLY A 49 4.00 -4.56 -16.98
CA GLY A 49 4.54 -3.22 -17.19
C GLY A 49 3.74 -2.10 -16.52
N PHE A 50 3.19 -2.34 -15.33
CA PHE A 50 2.39 -1.36 -14.58
C PHE A 50 3.02 0.05 -14.53
N PHE A 51 4.33 0.15 -14.29
CA PHE A 51 5.03 1.45 -14.22
C PHE A 51 5.19 2.14 -15.58
N SER A 52 5.05 1.44 -16.70
CA SER A 52 4.99 2.07 -18.03
C SER A 52 3.68 2.82 -18.23
N ILE A 53 2.60 2.32 -17.65
CA ILE A 53 1.26 2.95 -17.70
C ILE A 53 1.13 4.01 -16.60
N PHE A 54 1.65 3.72 -15.41
CA PHE A 54 1.57 4.57 -14.23
C PHE A 54 2.98 4.89 -13.67
N PRO A 55 3.80 5.69 -14.36
CA PRO A 55 5.21 5.92 -14.00
C PRO A 55 5.39 6.68 -12.69
N SER A 56 4.40 7.49 -12.29
CA SER A 56 4.42 8.23 -11.02
C SER A 56 3.47 7.58 -10.02
N SER A 57 3.70 6.31 -9.70
CA SER A 57 2.87 5.56 -8.75
C SER A 57 3.73 4.73 -7.80
N VAL A 58 3.14 4.33 -6.69
CA VAL A 58 3.72 3.38 -5.74
C VAL A 58 2.84 2.13 -5.74
N LEU A 59 3.42 0.96 -6.04
CA LEU A 59 2.72 -0.31 -5.94
C LEU A 59 3.14 -1.01 -4.64
N ILE A 60 2.17 -1.41 -3.82
CA ILE A 60 2.39 -2.06 -2.52
C ILE A 60 1.56 -3.34 -2.46
N THR A 61 2.08 -4.40 -1.84
CA THR A 61 1.30 -5.58 -1.52
C THR A 61 1.37 -5.93 -0.04
N GLY A 62 0.24 -6.31 0.53
CA GLY A 62 0.18 -6.86 1.89
C GLY A 62 0.40 -8.38 1.95
N LYS A 63 0.49 -9.05 0.78
CA LYS A 63 0.57 -10.51 0.66
C LYS A 63 -0.52 -11.25 1.47
N GLY A 64 -1.73 -10.70 1.49
CA GLY A 64 -2.84 -11.12 2.34
C GLY A 64 -3.26 -10.02 3.32
N TYR A 65 -3.43 -10.39 4.60
CA TYR A 65 -3.83 -9.43 5.64
C TYR A 65 -2.73 -8.40 5.91
N PRO A 66 -3.12 -7.14 6.14
CA PRO A 66 -2.17 -6.05 6.26
C PRO A 66 -1.36 -6.14 7.55
N ASP A 67 -0.04 -6.17 7.42
CA ASP A 67 0.88 -6.11 8.55
C ASP A 67 1.06 -4.67 9.08
N ILE A 68 1.60 -4.55 10.29
CA ILE A 68 1.77 -3.27 10.99
C ILE A 68 2.74 -2.35 10.23
N CYS A 69 3.84 -2.88 9.69
CA CYS A 69 4.84 -2.09 8.97
C CYS A 69 4.26 -1.49 7.69
N THR A 70 3.55 -2.30 6.89
CA THR A 70 2.88 -1.84 5.67
C THR A 70 1.87 -0.73 5.99
N ARG A 71 1.07 -0.87 7.05
CA ARG A 71 0.09 0.13 7.46
C ARG A 71 0.74 1.43 7.97
N LEU A 72 1.80 1.33 8.74
CA LEU A 72 2.60 2.49 9.18
C LEU A 72 3.19 3.23 7.99
N PHE A 73 3.76 2.52 7.02
CA PHE A 73 4.32 3.11 5.81
C PHE A 73 3.27 3.84 4.98
N LEU A 74 2.11 3.22 4.76
CA LEU A 74 0.99 3.86 4.07
C LEU A 74 0.48 5.11 4.80
N LYS A 75 0.43 5.07 6.13
CA LYS A 75 0.09 6.25 6.94
C LYS A 75 1.12 7.36 6.74
N LEU A 76 2.41 7.06 6.71
CA LEU A 76 3.47 8.03 6.43
C LEU A 76 3.31 8.65 5.04
N LEU A 77 3.04 7.85 4.01
CA LEU A 77 2.77 8.33 2.65
C LEU A 77 1.58 9.30 2.62
N ARG A 78 0.49 8.95 3.31
CA ARG A 78 -0.69 9.81 3.43
C ARG A 78 -0.39 11.10 4.19
N GLU A 79 0.21 11.03 5.38
CA GLU A 79 0.35 12.19 6.26
C GLU A 79 1.43 13.16 5.76
N ARG A 80 2.56 12.65 5.28
CA ARG A 80 3.70 13.49 4.85
C ARG A 80 3.58 13.95 3.41
N HIS A 81 3.05 13.11 2.52
CA HIS A 81 3.01 13.41 1.09
C HIS A 81 1.60 13.62 0.54
N ARG A 82 0.56 13.48 1.38
CA ARG A 82 -0.86 13.58 0.98
C ARG A 82 -1.18 12.71 -0.23
N LEU A 83 -0.49 11.58 -0.32
CA LEU A 83 -0.60 10.68 -1.45
C LEU A 83 -1.97 9.98 -1.39
N PRO A 84 -2.80 10.07 -2.43
CA PRO A 84 -4.02 9.27 -2.54
C PRO A 84 -3.68 7.78 -2.53
N ILE A 85 -4.45 6.99 -1.78
CA ILE A 85 -4.24 5.55 -1.62
C ILE A 85 -5.45 4.80 -2.13
N PHE A 86 -5.21 3.91 -3.08
CA PHE A 86 -6.21 3.02 -3.66
C PHE A 86 -5.94 1.58 -3.22
N ALA A 87 -7.00 0.80 -3.04
CA ALA A 87 -6.90 -0.63 -2.75
C ALA A 87 -7.58 -1.45 -3.84
N LEU A 88 -6.89 -2.49 -4.31
CA LEU A 88 -7.40 -3.53 -5.18
C LEU A 88 -7.35 -4.86 -4.42
N VAL A 89 -8.53 -5.26 -3.95
CA VAL A 89 -8.78 -6.50 -3.18
C VAL A 89 -9.92 -7.26 -3.84
N ASP A 90 -10.03 -8.55 -3.53
CA ASP A 90 -11.08 -9.38 -4.08
C ASP A 90 -12.48 -8.96 -3.60
N SER A 91 -13.49 -9.18 -4.45
CA SER A 91 -14.89 -8.84 -4.16
C SER A 91 -15.61 -9.93 -3.36
N ASP A 92 -14.95 -10.43 -2.32
CA ASP A 92 -15.45 -11.41 -1.37
C ASP A 92 -15.38 -10.89 0.08
N PRO A 93 -15.99 -11.57 1.07
CA PRO A 93 -15.96 -11.11 2.46
C PRO A 93 -14.55 -10.89 3.04
N HIS A 94 -13.55 -11.67 2.60
CA HIS A 94 -12.18 -11.54 3.08
C HIS A 94 -11.50 -10.31 2.48
N GLY A 95 -11.62 -10.09 1.18
CA GLY A 95 -11.11 -8.88 0.53
C GLY A 95 -11.73 -7.61 1.12
N ILE A 96 -13.04 -7.63 1.39
CA ILE A 96 -13.73 -6.55 2.10
C ILE A 96 -13.12 -6.33 3.48
N GLU A 97 -12.91 -7.38 4.27
CA GLU A 97 -12.31 -7.26 5.60
C GLU A 97 -10.90 -6.64 5.54
N ILE A 98 -10.09 -7.01 4.54
CA ILE A 98 -8.77 -6.42 4.31
C ILE A 98 -8.88 -4.92 4.02
N ALA A 99 -9.76 -4.52 3.09
CA ALA A 99 -9.98 -3.10 2.79
C ALA A 99 -10.47 -2.32 4.02
N MET A 100 -11.39 -2.90 4.80
CA MET A 100 -11.87 -2.29 6.04
C MET A 100 -10.77 -2.18 7.10
N THR A 101 -9.87 -3.16 7.19
CA THR A 101 -8.74 -3.13 8.10
C THR A 101 -7.77 -1.99 7.76
N TYR A 102 -7.52 -1.73 6.48
CA TYR A 102 -6.75 -0.55 6.09
C TYR A 102 -7.50 0.75 6.40
N LYS A 103 -8.81 0.82 6.10
CA LYS A 103 -9.60 2.06 6.20
C LYS A 103 -9.91 2.48 7.62
N TYR A 104 -10.41 1.55 8.44
CA TYR A 104 -10.91 1.79 9.80
C TYR A 104 -10.02 1.19 10.90
N GLY A 105 -8.99 0.47 10.51
CA GLY A 105 -8.09 -0.19 11.44
C GLY A 105 -8.65 -1.49 12.03
N GLY A 106 -7.73 -2.33 12.49
CA GLY A 106 -8.06 -3.56 13.21
C GLY A 106 -8.35 -3.30 14.69
N ILE A 107 -9.42 -3.91 15.22
CA ILE A 107 -9.86 -3.79 16.62
C ILE A 107 -8.72 -4.13 17.60
N LYS A 108 -7.95 -5.18 17.32
CA LYS A 108 -6.87 -5.65 18.20
C LYS A 108 -5.64 -4.73 18.21
N GLN A 109 -5.35 -4.05 17.10
CA GLN A 109 -4.09 -3.31 16.90
C GLN A 109 -4.16 -1.85 17.37
N ARG A 110 -5.37 -1.30 17.54
CA ARG A 110 -5.56 0.07 18.03
C ARG A 110 -5.02 0.29 19.44
N ALA A 111 -5.00 -0.77 20.26
CA ALA A 111 -4.48 -0.75 21.62
C ALA A 111 -2.94 -0.70 21.70
N GLU A 112 -2.23 -1.22 20.68
CA GLU A 112 -0.77 -1.42 20.73
C GLU A 112 0.00 -0.35 19.95
N VAL A 113 -0.50 0.09 18.79
CA VAL A 113 0.26 0.93 17.84
C VAL A 113 -0.45 2.27 17.53
N GLY A 114 -1.58 2.53 18.17
CA GLY A 114 -2.40 3.71 17.94
C GLY A 114 -3.14 3.67 16.59
N ASN A 115 -3.52 4.85 16.09
CA ASN A 115 -4.42 4.95 14.94
C ASN A 115 -3.67 4.76 13.61
N LEU A 116 -3.83 3.59 12.97
CA LEU A 116 -3.24 3.22 11.68
C LEU A 116 -4.30 3.20 10.56
N GLU A 117 -5.28 4.08 10.69
CA GLU A 117 -6.44 4.18 9.80
C GLU A 117 -6.10 5.00 8.56
N LEU A 118 -6.60 4.57 7.40
CA LEU A 118 -6.53 5.29 6.14
C LEU A 118 -7.95 5.69 5.72
N PRO A 119 -8.58 6.69 6.37
CA PRO A 119 -10.01 6.99 6.17
C PRO A 119 -10.33 7.38 4.72
N ASP A 120 -9.37 8.00 4.03
CA ASP A 120 -9.48 8.45 2.64
C ASP A 120 -9.17 7.34 1.62
N LEU A 121 -8.94 6.10 2.07
CA LEU A 121 -8.69 4.97 1.18
C LEU A 121 -9.91 4.69 0.30
N ILE A 122 -9.64 4.53 -1.00
CA ILE A 122 -10.63 4.23 -2.03
C ILE A 122 -10.42 2.79 -2.49
N TRP A 123 -11.43 1.95 -2.28
CA TRP A 123 -11.46 0.61 -2.84
C TRP A 123 -11.92 0.67 -4.30
N ILE A 124 -11.09 0.20 -5.23
CA ILE A 124 -11.31 0.23 -6.68
C ILE A 124 -11.56 -1.17 -7.26
N GLY A 125 -12.05 -2.11 -6.44
CA GLY A 125 -12.34 -3.48 -6.87
C GLY A 125 -13.61 -3.60 -7.70
N LEU A 126 -13.77 -4.77 -8.33
CA LEU A 126 -14.93 -5.07 -9.17
C LEU A 126 -16.20 -5.08 -8.34
N SER A 127 -17.00 -4.03 -8.45
CA SER A 127 -18.40 -4.13 -8.04
C SER A 127 -19.06 -5.21 -8.91
N ARG A 128 -19.85 -6.12 -8.34
CA ARG A 128 -20.62 -7.10 -9.12
C ARG A 128 -21.50 -6.43 -10.20
N LEU A 129 -21.77 -5.13 -10.05
CA LEU A 129 -22.52 -4.32 -11.01
C LEU A 129 -21.73 -3.98 -12.29
N GLU A 130 -20.40 -4.00 -12.26
CA GLU A 130 -19.56 -3.65 -13.42
C GLU A 130 -19.18 -4.87 -14.27
N ALA A 131 -19.20 -6.08 -13.69
CA ALA A 131 -18.90 -7.33 -14.40
C ALA A 131 -20.02 -7.82 -15.34
N ASN A 132 -21.15 -7.11 -15.41
CA ASN A 132 -22.33 -7.45 -16.22
C ASN A 132 -22.65 -6.39 -17.30
N ARG A 133 -21.66 -5.58 -17.71
CA ARG A 133 -21.80 -4.63 -18.83
C ARG A 133 -20.91 -5.00 -20.00
#